data_AF-A0A0R2NTF8-F1
#
_entry.id   AF-A0A0R2NTF8-F1
#
_cell.length_a   1.000
_cell.length_b   1.000
_cell.length_c   1.000
_cell.angle_alpha   90.00
_cell.angle_beta   90.00
_cell.angle_gamma   90.00
#
_symmetry.space_group_name_H-M   'P 1'
#
loop_
_entity.id
_entity.type
_entity.pdbx_description
1 polymer ?
#
loop_
_entity_poly.entity_id
_entity_poly.type
_entity_poly.pdbx_seq_one_letter_code
_entity_poly.pdbx_strand_id
1 'polypeptide(L)'
;MEKQNQPDLENQDQPTRELTDSLQQKLDYLTTLRQAITAGDDRLIYELIDGDHYHQALLNEDPNPTRNAQVGLITDVHPAVSHYLSTKLIDYLAHEYPFFYYEETQPGEFQIYFGNWWDRRKFGKLNVLDVKFEFSAEEFNKLQKTFELAHAHKRFNTDAIQKISAASDQLQKLIDAQDDRDAQKDDLRQQLKENGQRNSLFDSGRIKEERQQIIDELSKLADEDEQANNAHATMKDNEAKILTLSKEDTILAYEKQAIENAFKSFENFNERNRSLYVDYLTTLIGKAQVASDDE
;
A
#
# COMPACT_ATOMS: atom_id res chain seq x y z
N MET A 1 -9.22 49.38 -58.28
CA MET A 1 -10.44 48.62 -58.01
C MET A 1 -10.02 47.32 -57.34
N GLU A 2 -10.07 47.27 -56.02
CA GLU A 2 -9.86 46.05 -55.24
C GLU A 2 -11.12 45.19 -55.39
N LYS A 3 -10.98 44.00 -55.98
CA LYS A 3 -12.01 42.96 -55.86
C LYS A 3 -11.81 42.30 -54.50
N GLN A 4 -12.67 42.63 -53.55
CA GLN A 4 -12.82 41.88 -52.31
C GLN A 4 -13.23 40.44 -52.68
N ASN A 5 -12.42 39.46 -52.25
CA ASN A 5 -12.83 38.07 -52.20
C ASN A 5 -13.96 37.94 -51.18
N GLN A 6 -15.21 37.92 -51.65
CA GLN A 6 -16.33 37.45 -50.85
C GLN A 6 -16.18 35.93 -50.69
N PRO A 7 -16.26 35.38 -49.46
CA PRO A 7 -16.30 33.93 -49.26
C PRO A 7 -17.59 33.39 -49.89
N ASP A 8 -17.47 32.37 -50.73
CA ASP A 8 -18.59 31.66 -51.36
C ASP A 8 -19.56 31.14 -50.28
N LEU A 9 -20.77 31.69 -50.27
CA LEU A 9 -21.84 31.36 -49.32
C LEU A 9 -22.40 29.94 -49.54
N GLU A 10 -22.21 29.34 -50.72
CA GLU A 10 -22.63 27.95 -51.01
C GLU A 10 -21.75 26.89 -50.31
N ASN A 11 -20.55 27.24 -49.86
CA ASN A 11 -19.65 26.35 -49.11
C ASN A 11 -19.87 26.39 -47.59
N GLN A 12 -20.85 27.16 -47.10
CA GLN A 12 -21.18 27.23 -45.66
C GLN A 12 -22.16 26.14 -45.20
N ASP A 13 -22.84 25.44 -46.10
CA ASP A 13 -23.86 24.44 -45.74
C ASP A 13 -23.27 23.15 -45.13
N GLN A 14 -22.14 22.67 -45.65
CA GLN A 14 -21.44 21.51 -45.09
C GLN A 14 -20.89 21.76 -43.68
N PRO A 15 -20.08 22.81 -43.43
CA PRO A 15 -19.55 23.06 -42.09
C PRO A 15 -20.66 23.39 -41.07
N THR A 16 -21.78 23.97 -41.51
CA THR A 16 -22.94 24.21 -40.62
C THR A 16 -23.63 22.90 -40.23
N ARG A 17 -23.76 21.95 -41.16
CA ARG A 17 -24.33 20.61 -40.87
C ARG A 17 -23.41 19.80 -39.96
N GLU A 18 -22.11 19.74 -40.25
CA GLU A 18 -21.14 19.02 -39.41
C GLU A 18 -21.09 19.56 -37.98
N LEU A 19 -21.16 20.88 -37.81
CA LEU A 19 -21.25 21.50 -36.48
C LEU A 19 -22.56 21.12 -35.77
N THR A 20 -23.69 21.16 -36.48
CA THR A 20 -25.01 20.82 -35.92
C THR A 20 -25.06 19.35 -35.49
N ASP A 21 -24.57 18.45 -36.31
CA ASP A 21 -24.51 17.01 -36.01
C ASP A 21 -23.60 16.73 -34.81
N SER A 22 -22.45 17.41 -34.73
CA SER A 22 -21.54 17.28 -33.58
C SER A 22 -22.20 17.77 -32.29
N LEU A 23 -22.91 18.91 -32.32
CA LEU A 23 -23.64 19.42 -31.15
C LEU A 23 -24.77 18.46 -30.75
N GLN A 24 -25.50 17.90 -31.71
CA GLN A 24 -26.55 16.93 -31.44
C GLN A 24 -26.00 15.67 -30.75
N GLN A 25 -24.90 15.10 -31.24
CA GLN A 25 -24.26 13.94 -30.62
C GLN A 25 -23.87 14.19 -29.15
N LYS A 26 -23.38 15.39 -28.83
CA LYS A 26 -23.05 15.77 -27.45
C LYS A 26 -24.31 15.88 -26.59
N LEU A 27 -25.38 16.48 -27.11
CA LEU A 27 -26.66 16.60 -26.41
C LEU A 27 -27.30 15.23 -26.18
N ASP A 28 -27.22 14.32 -27.16
CA ASP A 28 -27.74 12.97 -27.06
C ASP A 28 -26.99 12.17 -25.98
N TYR A 29 -25.66 12.25 -25.95
CA TYR A 29 -24.84 11.64 -24.90
C TYR A 29 -25.24 12.11 -23.50
N LEU A 30 -25.29 13.43 -23.27
CA LEU A 30 -25.66 14.00 -21.96
C LEU A 30 -27.11 13.66 -21.59
N THR A 31 -28.01 13.63 -22.56
CA THR A 31 -29.42 13.25 -22.34
C THR A 31 -29.52 11.78 -21.93
N THR A 32 -28.76 10.91 -22.57
CA THR A 32 -28.73 9.47 -22.29
C THR A 32 -28.17 9.19 -20.90
N LEU A 33 -27.06 9.85 -20.54
CA LEU A 33 -26.49 9.74 -19.18
C LEU A 33 -27.48 10.20 -18.11
N ARG A 34 -28.14 11.34 -18.31
CA ARG A 34 -29.17 11.83 -17.38
C ARG A 34 -30.33 10.83 -17.24
N GLN A 35 -30.77 10.24 -18.35
CA GLN A 35 -31.82 9.23 -18.33
C GLN A 35 -31.38 7.98 -17.58
N ALA A 36 -30.16 7.49 -17.80
CA ALA A 36 -29.59 6.35 -17.09
C ALA A 36 -29.56 6.58 -15.57
N ILE A 37 -29.08 7.76 -15.13
CA ILE A 37 -29.07 8.15 -13.70
C ILE A 37 -30.50 8.20 -13.13
N THR A 38 -31.44 8.79 -13.86
CA THR A 38 -32.83 8.94 -13.38
C THR A 38 -33.56 7.60 -13.31
N ALA A 39 -33.24 6.69 -14.24
CA ALA A 39 -33.79 5.33 -14.29
C ALA A 39 -33.08 4.35 -13.35
N GLY A 40 -31.95 4.73 -12.75
CA GLY A 40 -31.15 3.82 -11.92
C GLY A 40 -30.38 2.75 -12.70
N ASP A 41 -30.17 2.97 -14.01
CA ASP A 41 -29.46 2.06 -14.91
C ASP A 41 -27.95 2.28 -14.83
N ASP A 42 -27.37 1.81 -13.72
CA ASP A 42 -25.94 1.94 -13.46
C ASP A 42 -25.08 1.24 -14.52
N ARG A 43 -25.61 0.19 -15.18
CA ARG A 43 -24.90 -0.52 -16.25
C ARG A 43 -24.67 0.40 -17.44
N LEU A 44 -25.71 1.11 -17.88
CA LEU A 44 -25.60 2.07 -18.96
C LEU A 44 -24.67 3.23 -18.58
N ILE A 45 -24.63 3.64 -17.32
CA ILE A 45 -23.66 4.64 -16.87
C ILE A 45 -22.22 4.12 -17.04
N TYR A 46 -21.92 2.89 -16.63
CA TYR A 46 -20.59 2.29 -16.83
C TYR A 46 -20.19 2.20 -18.31
N GLU A 47 -21.13 1.85 -19.18
CA GLU A 47 -20.91 1.87 -20.63
C GLU A 47 -20.65 3.29 -21.19
N LEU A 48 -21.31 4.31 -20.63
CA LEU A 48 -21.18 5.69 -21.10
C LEU A 48 -19.91 6.39 -20.58
N ILE A 49 -19.37 6.01 -19.43
CA ILE A 49 -18.15 6.61 -18.86
C ILE A 49 -16.86 5.97 -19.41
N ASP A 50 -16.90 4.68 -19.77
CA ASP A 50 -15.79 3.99 -20.42
C ASP A 50 -16.31 2.83 -21.29
N GLY A 51 -16.78 3.19 -22.48
CA GLY A 51 -17.38 2.25 -23.43
C GLY A 51 -16.38 1.25 -23.98
N ASP A 52 -15.12 1.66 -24.18
CA ASP A 52 -14.09 0.73 -24.66
C ASP A 52 -13.81 -0.37 -23.63
N HIS A 53 -13.59 -0.01 -22.36
CA HIS A 53 -13.37 -1.01 -21.31
C HIS A 53 -14.60 -1.90 -21.10
N TYR A 54 -15.80 -1.31 -21.06
CA TYR A 54 -17.06 -2.07 -20.91
C TYR A 54 -17.22 -3.12 -22.02
N HIS A 55 -17.12 -2.71 -23.29
CA HIS A 55 -17.31 -3.58 -24.45
C HIS A 55 -16.21 -4.64 -24.55
N GLN A 56 -14.97 -4.27 -24.25
CA GLN A 56 -13.86 -5.22 -24.24
C GLN A 56 -14.02 -6.27 -23.14
N ALA A 57 -14.38 -5.87 -21.92
CA ALA A 57 -14.45 -6.76 -20.77
C ALA A 57 -15.68 -7.67 -20.78
N LEU A 58 -16.84 -7.19 -21.27
CA LEU A 58 -18.09 -7.94 -21.24
C LEU A 58 -18.47 -8.59 -22.57
N LEU A 59 -18.13 -7.97 -23.70
CA LEU A 59 -18.55 -8.41 -25.03
C LEU A 59 -17.39 -8.97 -25.88
N ASN A 60 -16.15 -8.85 -25.40
CA ASN A 60 -14.93 -9.20 -26.15
C ASN A 60 -14.81 -8.47 -27.50
N GLU A 61 -15.30 -7.24 -27.56
CA GLU A 61 -15.21 -6.40 -28.76
C GLU A 61 -13.90 -5.61 -28.78
N ASP A 62 -13.37 -5.38 -29.98
CA ASP A 62 -12.17 -4.55 -30.16
C ASP A 62 -12.44 -3.08 -29.75
N PRO A 63 -11.43 -2.35 -29.24
CA PRO A 63 -11.57 -0.94 -28.90
C PRO A 63 -12.02 -0.10 -30.10
N ASN A 64 -12.95 0.82 -29.87
CA ASN A 64 -13.47 1.70 -30.89
C ASN A 64 -13.38 3.16 -30.42
N PRO A 65 -12.50 3.98 -31.01
CA PRO A 65 -12.24 5.34 -30.54
C PRO A 65 -13.47 6.26 -30.59
N THR A 66 -14.55 5.89 -31.31
CA THR A 66 -15.79 6.66 -31.31
C THR A 66 -16.66 6.43 -30.07
N ARG A 67 -16.52 5.30 -29.37
CA ARG A 67 -17.30 5.00 -28.15
C ARG A 67 -17.05 5.99 -27.02
N ASN A 68 -15.80 6.41 -26.90
CA ASN A 68 -15.36 7.32 -25.84
C ASN A 68 -15.29 8.79 -26.31
N ALA A 69 -15.78 9.11 -27.51
CA ALA A 69 -15.62 10.44 -28.11
C ALA A 69 -16.27 11.58 -27.29
N GLN A 70 -17.34 11.30 -26.55
CA GLN A 70 -18.07 12.27 -25.74
C GLN A 70 -17.78 12.19 -24.23
N VAL A 71 -16.99 11.23 -23.76
CA VAL A 71 -16.68 11.05 -22.31
C VAL A 71 -16.04 12.30 -21.70
N GLY A 72 -15.24 13.03 -22.48
CA GLY A 72 -14.61 14.28 -22.05
C GLY A 72 -15.61 15.35 -21.55
N LEU A 73 -16.89 15.27 -21.95
CA LEU A 73 -17.94 16.23 -21.57
C LEU A 73 -18.38 16.13 -20.11
N ILE A 74 -18.06 15.04 -19.42
CA ILE A 74 -18.56 14.75 -18.06
C ILE A 74 -17.44 14.60 -17.04
N THR A 75 -16.19 14.81 -17.44
CA THR A 75 -15.01 14.62 -16.57
C THR A 75 -15.06 15.49 -15.31
N ASP A 76 -15.68 16.66 -15.37
CA ASP A 76 -15.89 17.57 -14.26
C ASP A 76 -16.94 17.05 -13.24
N VAL A 77 -17.86 16.19 -13.67
CA VAL A 77 -18.88 15.57 -12.81
C VAL A 77 -18.56 14.13 -12.40
N HIS A 78 -17.43 13.57 -12.84
CA HIS A 78 -16.96 12.23 -12.43
C HIS A 78 -16.98 12.00 -10.90
N PRO A 79 -16.60 12.95 -10.03
CA PRO A 79 -16.71 12.78 -8.58
C PRO A 79 -18.16 12.51 -8.13
N ALA A 80 -19.13 13.22 -8.69
CA ALA A 80 -20.55 13.02 -8.38
C ALA A 80 -21.09 11.70 -8.96
N VAL A 81 -20.67 11.33 -10.17
CA VAL A 81 -21.02 10.03 -10.77
C VAL A 81 -20.45 8.87 -9.94
N SER A 82 -19.20 8.98 -9.51
CA SER A 82 -18.54 8.01 -8.63
C SER A 82 -19.28 7.89 -7.30
N HIS A 83 -19.63 9.01 -6.65
CA HIS A 83 -20.45 8.98 -5.43
C HIS A 83 -21.79 8.27 -5.65
N TYR A 84 -22.51 8.61 -6.73
CA TYR A 84 -23.79 7.99 -7.07
C TYR A 84 -23.65 6.46 -7.26
N LEU A 85 -22.70 6.01 -8.08
CA LEU A 85 -22.46 4.59 -8.37
C LEU A 85 -21.95 3.80 -7.15
N SER A 86 -21.34 4.49 -6.17
CA SER A 86 -20.72 3.84 -5.02
C SER A 86 -21.71 3.06 -4.16
N THR A 87 -22.97 3.47 -4.10
CA THR A 87 -23.95 2.89 -3.16
C THR A 87 -24.16 1.40 -3.41
N LYS A 88 -24.58 1.02 -4.62
CA LYS A 88 -24.81 -0.39 -4.97
C LYS A 88 -23.51 -1.17 -5.07
N LEU A 89 -22.41 -0.51 -5.47
CA LEU A 89 -21.10 -1.14 -5.54
C LEU A 89 -20.60 -1.52 -4.14
N ILE A 90 -20.61 -0.59 -3.19
CA ILE A 90 -20.18 -0.84 -1.81
C ILE A 90 -21.06 -1.89 -1.15
N ASP A 91 -22.37 -1.88 -1.40
CA ASP A 91 -23.26 -2.96 -0.93
C ASP A 91 -22.83 -4.33 -1.47
N TYR A 92 -22.54 -4.45 -2.77
CA TYR A 92 -22.01 -5.68 -3.35
C TYR A 92 -20.66 -6.07 -2.73
N LEU A 93 -19.74 -5.12 -2.62
CA LEU A 93 -18.41 -5.35 -2.07
C LEU A 93 -18.43 -5.72 -0.58
N ALA A 94 -19.37 -5.20 0.22
CA ALA A 94 -19.52 -5.56 1.62
C ALA A 94 -19.91 -7.05 1.80
N HIS A 95 -20.58 -7.64 0.81
CA HIS A 95 -20.90 -9.07 0.81
C HIS A 95 -19.71 -9.90 0.31
N GLU A 96 -19.06 -9.48 -0.77
CA GLU A 96 -17.96 -10.22 -1.40
C GLU A 96 -16.63 -10.10 -0.63
N TYR A 97 -16.38 -8.95 0.01
CA TYR A 97 -15.18 -8.60 0.75
C TYR A 97 -15.57 -8.12 2.17
N PRO A 98 -16.09 -9.00 3.04
CA PRO A 98 -16.67 -8.63 4.35
C PRO A 98 -15.66 -8.08 5.36
N PHE A 99 -14.37 -8.07 4.99
CA PHE A 99 -13.27 -7.54 5.79
C PHE A 99 -12.82 -6.15 5.34
N PHE A 100 -13.31 -5.64 4.21
CA PHE A 100 -13.01 -4.28 3.77
C PHE A 100 -14.05 -3.28 4.27
N TYR A 101 -13.55 -2.13 4.70
CA TYR A 101 -14.34 -1.00 5.16
C TYR A 101 -14.04 0.19 4.26
N TYR A 102 -15.10 0.83 3.80
CA TYR A 102 -15.05 1.91 2.81
C TYR A 102 -15.37 3.23 3.51
N GLU A 103 -14.47 4.19 3.36
CA GLU A 103 -14.65 5.55 3.90
C GLU A 103 -14.56 6.55 2.76
N GLU A 104 -15.63 7.31 2.56
CA GLU A 104 -15.65 8.40 1.58
C GLU A 104 -14.92 9.62 2.16
N THR A 105 -13.77 9.97 1.59
CA THR A 105 -12.99 11.13 2.06
C THR A 105 -13.31 12.41 1.31
N GLN A 106 -13.77 12.27 0.07
CA GLN A 106 -14.32 13.33 -0.78
C GLN A 106 -15.40 12.71 -1.67
N PRO A 107 -16.34 13.50 -2.22
CA PRO A 107 -17.37 12.95 -3.12
C PRO A 107 -16.75 12.07 -4.21
N GLY A 108 -17.06 10.78 -4.19
CA GLY A 108 -16.56 9.82 -5.17
C GLY A 108 -15.15 9.27 -4.91
N GLU A 109 -14.48 9.65 -3.82
CA GLU A 109 -13.17 9.13 -3.43
C GLU A 109 -13.27 8.26 -2.17
N PHE A 110 -12.99 6.97 -2.33
CA PHE A 110 -13.14 5.98 -1.26
C PHE A 110 -11.79 5.41 -0.84
N GLN A 111 -11.49 5.50 0.45
CA GLN A 111 -10.38 4.79 1.07
C GLN A 111 -10.85 3.44 1.58
N ILE A 112 -9.98 2.44 1.45
CA ILE A 112 -10.24 1.07 1.90
C ILE A 112 -9.39 0.81 3.12
N TYR A 113 -10.04 0.33 4.17
CA TYR A 113 -9.41 -0.15 5.38
C TYR A 113 -9.61 -1.65 5.51
N PHE A 114 -8.58 -2.35 5.95
CA PHE A 114 -8.66 -3.77 6.25
C PHE A 114 -9.05 -3.96 7.73
N GLY A 115 -10.20 -4.58 7.96
CA GLY A 115 -10.69 -4.92 9.29
C GLY A 115 -11.29 -3.76 10.07
N ASN A 116 -11.94 -4.09 11.19
CA ASN A 116 -12.63 -3.15 12.08
C ASN A 116 -11.96 -3.00 13.46
N TRP A 117 -10.64 -3.10 13.51
CA TRP A 117 -9.89 -2.92 14.74
C TRP A 117 -9.38 -1.48 14.88
N TRP A 118 -9.01 -1.08 16.11
CA TRP A 118 -8.57 0.29 16.42
C TRP A 118 -7.37 0.75 15.59
N ASP A 119 -6.44 -0.16 15.28
CA ASP A 119 -5.31 0.07 14.38
C ASP A 119 -5.60 -0.44 12.96
N ARG A 120 -6.83 -0.24 12.45
CA ARG A 120 -7.18 -0.66 11.08
C ARG A 120 -6.27 0.01 10.07
N ARG A 121 -5.75 -0.78 9.15
CA ARG A 121 -4.77 -0.33 8.18
C ARG A 121 -5.49 0.21 6.96
N LYS A 122 -5.11 1.41 6.53
CA LYS A 122 -5.45 1.88 5.19
C LYS A 122 -4.75 0.99 4.18
N PHE A 123 -5.52 0.19 3.47
CA PHE A 123 -5.03 -0.82 2.55
C PHE A 123 -4.99 -0.33 1.11
N GLY A 124 -5.79 0.69 0.76
CA GLY A 124 -5.82 1.24 -0.59
C GLY A 124 -6.95 2.23 -0.82
N LYS A 125 -7.38 2.31 -2.08
CA LYS A 125 -8.55 3.07 -2.53
C LYS A 125 -9.46 2.21 -3.40
N LEU A 126 -10.74 2.55 -3.44
CA LEU A 126 -11.69 1.99 -4.38
C LEU A 126 -11.91 3.02 -5.49
N ASN A 127 -11.59 2.64 -6.72
CA ASN A 127 -11.99 3.37 -7.91
C ASN A 127 -13.35 2.83 -8.35
N VAL A 128 -14.40 3.60 -8.09
CA VAL A 128 -15.79 3.20 -8.35
C VAL A 128 -16.10 3.18 -9.84
N LEU A 129 -15.52 4.10 -10.61
CA LEU A 129 -15.74 4.20 -12.06
C LEU A 129 -15.13 2.99 -12.80
N ASP A 130 -13.95 2.54 -12.36
CA ASP A 130 -13.29 1.35 -12.91
C ASP A 130 -13.62 0.05 -12.16
N VAL A 131 -14.47 0.12 -11.13
CA VAL A 131 -14.85 -1.01 -10.25
C VAL A 131 -13.61 -1.82 -9.82
N LYS A 132 -12.62 -1.12 -9.28
CA LYS A 132 -11.30 -1.68 -9.02
C LYS A 132 -10.73 -1.23 -7.69
N PHE A 133 -10.03 -2.15 -7.03
CA PHE A 133 -9.19 -1.82 -5.90
C PHE A 133 -7.80 -1.36 -6.33
N GLU A 134 -7.39 -0.21 -5.81
CA GLU A 134 -6.06 0.34 -5.93
C GLU A 134 -5.34 0.16 -4.59
N PHE A 135 -4.75 -1.02 -4.40
CA PHE A 135 -4.06 -1.35 -3.15
C PHE A 135 -2.73 -0.59 -3.01
N SER A 136 -2.38 -0.26 -1.76
CA SER A 136 -1.04 0.19 -1.42
C SER A 136 -0.05 -0.93 -1.73
N ALA A 137 0.90 -0.67 -2.63
CA ALA A 137 1.91 -1.66 -3.01
C ALA A 137 2.70 -2.18 -1.80
N GLU A 138 3.00 -1.30 -0.83
CA GLU A 138 3.68 -1.70 0.41
C GLU A 138 2.85 -2.71 1.19
N GLU A 139 1.59 -2.38 1.48
CA GLU A 139 0.75 -3.21 2.33
C GLU A 139 0.32 -4.51 1.65
N PHE A 140 0.07 -4.44 0.35
CA PHE A 140 -0.21 -5.62 -0.45
C PHE A 140 0.99 -6.59 -0.49
N ASN A 141 2.21 -6.07 -0.65
CA ASN A 141 3.42 -6.90 -0.66
C ASN A 141 3.69 -7.54 0.71
N LYS A 142 3.46 -6.82 1.82
CA LYS A 142 3.56 -7.41 3.18
C LYS A 142 2.58 -8.56 3.35
N LEU A 143 1.34 -8.38 2.89
CA LEU A 143 0.30 -9.41 2.97
C LEU A 143 0.66 -10.63 2.10
N GLN A 144 1.07 -10.42 0.86
CA GLN A 144 1.57 -11.49 -0.02
C GLN A 144 2.71 -12.27 0.65
N LYS A 145 3.70 -11.56 1.19
CA LYS A 145 4.85 -12.19 1.85
C LYS A 145 4.41 -13.01 3.08
N THR A 146 3.39 -12.56 3.80
CA THR A 146 2.82 -13.30 4.94
C THR A 146 2.25 -14.66 4.49
N PHE A 147 1.57 -14.73 3.34
CA PHE A 147 1.13 -16.00 2.76
C PHE A 147 2.30 -16.89 2.36
N GLU A 148 3.32 -16.35 1.70
CA GLU A 148 4.52 -17.10 1.30
C GLU A 148 5.27 -17.70 2.52
N LEU A 149 5.43 -16.92 3.59
CA LEU A 149 6.13 -17.34 4.81
C LEU A 149 5.34 -18.34 5.65
N ALA A 150 4.01 -18.37 5.52
CA ALA A 150 3.15 -19.29 6.26
C ALA A 150 3.49 -20.76 5.97
N HIS A 151 3.93 -21.09 4.76
CA HIS A 151 4.40 -22.43 4.39
C HIS A 151 5.63 -22.88 5.20
N ALA A 152 6.45 -21.93 5.64
CA ALA A 152 7.62 -22.17 6.48
C ALA A 152 7.34 -21.96 7.97
N HIS A 153 6.07 -21.81 8.38
CA HIS A 153 5.66 -21.44 9.74
C HIS A 153 6.37 -20.19 10.29
N LYS A 154 6.74 -19.25 9.40
CA LYS A 154 7.37 -17.98 9.75
C LYS A 154 6.36 -16.84 9.66
N ARG A 155 6.50 -15.87 10.56
CA ARG A 155 5.81 -14.56 10.48
C ARG A 155 6.67 -13.56 9.71
N PHE A 156 6.04 -12.51 9.20
CA PHE A 156 6.69 -11.49 8.38
C PHE A 156 7.90 -10.86 9.08
N ASN A 157 7.76 -10.46 10.34
CA ASN A 157 8.81 -9.78 11.09
C ASN A 157 9.73 -10.71 11.90
N THR A 158 9.65 -12.03 11.73
CA THR A 158 10.42 -13.01 12.54
C THR A 158 11.92 -12.71 12.54
N ASP A 159 12.51 -12.57 11.35
CA ASP A 159 13.96 -12.42 11.22
C ASP A 159 14.43 -11.03 11.73
N ALA A 160 13.60 -9.99 11.58
CA ALA A 160 13.86 -8.66 12.12
C ALA A 160 13.83 -8.65 13.66
N ILE A 161 12.81 -9.28 14.26
CA ILE A 161 12.70 -9.44 15.71
C ILE A 161 13.90 -10.21 16.27
N GLN A 162 14.31 -11.31 15.62
CA GLN A 162 15.48 -12.09 16.04
C GLN A 162 16.76 -11.25 16.02
N LYS A 163 16.97 -10.43 14.99
CA LYS A 163 18.14 -9.56 14.90
C LYS A 163 18.17 -8.51 16.01
N ILE A 164 17.04 -7.87 16.30
CA ILE A 164 16.93 -6.86 17.37
C ILE A 164 17.08 -7.50 18.75
N SER A 165 16.53 -8.70 18.94
CA SER A 165 16.67 -9.46 20.18
C SER A 165 18.13 -9.83 20.43
N ALA A 166 18.83 -10.37 19.42
CA ALA A 166 20.24 -10.72 19.54
C ALA A 166 21.15 -9.51 19.83
N ALA A 167 20.84 -8.34 19.26
CA ALA A 167 21.55 -7.10 19.60
C ALA A 167 21.30 -6.68 21.06
N SER A 168 20.08 -6.88 21.57
CA SER A 168 19.74 -6.59 22.97
C SER A 168 20.42 -7.57 23.93
N ASP A 169 20.52 -8.85 23.55
CA ASP A 169 21.27 -9.87 24.32
C ASP A 169 22.77 -9.53 24.42
N GLN A 170 23.36 -8.95 23.36
CA GLN A 170 24.74 -8.49 23.39
C GLN A 170 24.94 -7.31 24.34
N LEU A 171 24.01 -6.35 24.32
CA LEU A 171 24.02 -5.22 25.25
C LEU A 171 23.84 -5.67 26.70
N GLN A 172 22.96 -6.65 26.96
CA GLN A 172 22.79 -7.21 28.29
C GLN A 172 24.07 -7.88 28.80
N LYS A 173 24.77 -8.64 27.94
CA LYS A 173 26.08 -9.21 28.28
C LYS A 173 27.13 -8.15 28.64
N LEU A 174 27.10 -6.99 27.99
CA LEU A 174 27.98 -5.87 28.36
C LEU A 174 27.61 -5.27 29.72
N ILE A 175 26.32 -5.18 30.05
CA ILE A 175 25.89 -4.75 31.39
C ILE A 175 26.34 -5.78 32.44
N ASP A 176 26.08 -7.07 32.21
CA ASP A 176 26.39 -8.14 33.16
C ASP A 176 27.89 -8.29 33.42
N ALA A 177 28.74 -8.00 32.42
CA ALA A 177 30.20 -8.09 32.52
C ALA A 177 30.86 -6.83 33.13
N GLN A 178 30.10 -5.89 33.70
CA GLN A 178 30.65 -4.64 34.23
C GLN A 178 31.67 -4.87 35.36
N ASP A 179 31.35 -5.72 36.34
CA ASP A 179 32.24 -6.02 37.46
C ASP A 179 33.56 -6.67 36.99
N ASP A 180 33.47 -7.55 35.99
CA ASP A 180 34.65 -8.19 35.38
C ASP A 180 35.54 -7.17 34.66
N ARG A 181 34.94 -6.22 33.94
CA ARG A 181 35.69 -5.15 33.27
C ARG A 181 36.36 -4.21 34.27
N ASP A 182 35.69 -3.87 35.36
CA ASP A 182 36.27 -3.03 36.41
C ASP A 182 37.47 -3.72 37.08
N ALA A 183 37.37 -5.02 37.37
CA ALA A 183 38.49 -5.81 37.87
C ALA A 183 39.67 -5.87 36.87
N GLN A 184 39.39 -6.07 35.58
CA GLN A 184 40.42 -6.07 34.54
C GLN A 184 41.10 -4.71 34.40
N LYS A 185 40.35 -3.60 34.48
CA LYS A 185 40.92 -2.24 34.45
C LYS A 185 41.90 -2.02 35.59
N ASP A 186 41.55 -2.48 36.79
CA ASP A 186 42.40 -2.31 37.97
C ASP A 186 43.67 -3.15 37.88
N ASP A 187 43.59 -4.38 37.38
CA ASP A 187 44.77 -5.22 37.10
C ASP A 187 45.68 -4.58 36.03
N LEU A 188 45.14 -4.13 34.90
CA LEU A 188 45.90 -3.46 33.85
C LEU A 188 46.57 -2.17 34.34
N ARG A 189 45.88 -1.39 35.18
CA ARG A 189 46.46 -0.20 35.83
C ARG A 189 47.61 -0.56 36.77
N GLN A 190 47.53 -1.70 37.46
CA GLN A 190 48.62 -2.20 38.30
C GLN A 190 49.81 -2.63 37.43
N GLN A 191 49.59 -3.43 36.39
CA GLN A 191 50.65 -3.85 35.46
C GLN A 191 51.37 -2.65 34.83
N LEU A 192 50.64 -1.60 34.46
CA LEU A 192 51.21 -0.39 33.89
C LEU A 192 52.10 0.38 34.89
N LYS A 193 51.77 0.35 36.18
CA LYS A 193 52.62 0.90 37.26
C LYS A 193 53.88 0.08 37.46
N GLU A 194 53.77 -1.26 37.46
CA GLU A 194 54.89 -2.18 37.62
C GLU A 194 55.89 -2.08 36.45
N ASN A 195 55.39 -1.98 35.22
CA ASN A 195 56.23 -1.76 34.03
C ASN A 195 56.95 -0.40 34.06
N GLY A 196 56.36 0.63 34.65
CA GLY A 196 57.00 1.92 34.86
C GLY A 196 58.13 1.90 35.90
N GLN A 197 58.16 0.92 36.79
CA GLN A 197 59.19 0.76 37.83
C GLN A 197 60.36 -0.13 37.38
N ARG A 198 60.18 -0.94 36.33
CA ARG A 198 61.22 -1.78 35.73
C ARG A 198 62.18 -0.96 34.85
N ASN A 199 63.12 -0.26 35.47
CA ASN A 199 64.24 0.40 34.77
C ASN A 199 65.33 -0.62 34.38
N SER A 200 65.16 -1.32 33.25
CA SER A 200 66.21 -2.15 32.64
C SER A 200 66.62 -1.61 31.27
N LEU A 201 67.89 -1.24 31.13
CA LEU A 201 68.45 -0.60 29.93
C LEU A 201 68.48 -1.52 28.69
N PHE A 202 68.32 -2.84 28.86
CA PHE A 202 68.41 -3.83 27.77
C PHE A 202 67.05 -4.28 27.19
N ASP A 203 65.93 -3.95 27.83
CA ASP A 203 64.59 -4.48 27.49
C ASP A 203 63.59 -3.36 27.12
N SER A 204 64.09 -2.15 26.83
CA SER A 204 63.26 -0.93 26.67
C SER A 204 62.28 -0.96 25.50
N GLY A 205 62.63 -1.67 24.41
CA GLY A 205 61.75 -1.87 23.26
C GLY A 205 60.53 -2.73 23.60
N ARG A 206 60.75 -3.84 24.31
CA ARG A 206 59.72 -4.80 24.71
C ARG A 206 58.77 -4.19 25.76
N ILE A 207 59.31 -3.49 26.74
CA ILE A 207 58.52 -2.77 27.76
C ILE A 207 57.61 -1.70 27.12
N LYS A 208 58.08 -1.03 26.06
CA LYS A 208 57.28 -0.03 25.35
C LYS A 208 56.11 -0.67 24.59
N GLU A 209 56.32 -1.82 23.97
CA GLU A 209 55.29 -2.57 23.24
C GLU A 209 54.24 -3.15 24.19
N GLU A 210 54.66 -3.77 25.30
CA GLU A 210 53.77 -4.24 26.37
C GLU A 210 52.92 -3.09 26.95
N ARG A 211 53.52 -1.91 27.13
CA ARG A 211 52.78 -0.73 27.59
C ARG A 211 51.74 -0.25 26.58
N GLN A 212 52.04 -0.34 25.29
CA GLN A 212 51.07 0.02 24.24
C GLN A 212 49.89 -0.94 24.23
N GLN A 213 50.14 -2.25 24.35
CA GLN A 213 49.09 -3.27 24.42
C GLN A 213 48.14 -3.03 25.61
N ILE A 214 48.68 -2.73 26.79
CA ILE A 214 47.87 -2.40 27.98
C ILE A 214 47.01 -1.14 27.74
N ILE A 215 47.55 -0.12 27.07
CA ILE A 215 46.80 1.10 26.74
C ILE A 215 45.67 0.79 25.76
N ASP A 216 45.94 -0.04 24.74
CA ASP A 216 44.94 -0.43 23.74
C ASP A 216 43.81 -1.25 24.39
N GLU A 217 44.13 -2.15 25.31
CA GLU A 217 43.14 -2.92 26.09
C GLU A 217 42.32 -2.02 27.02
N LEU A 218 42.94 -1.07 27.72
CA LEU A 218 42.22 -0.09 28.53
C LEU A 218 41.28 0.79 27.70
N SER A 219 41.69 1.17 26.48
CA SER A 219 40.82 1.91 25.55
C SER A 219 39.62 1.07 25.15
N LYS A 220 39.82 -0.20 24.79
CA LYS A 220 38.74 -1.11 24.44
C LYS A 220 37.74 -1.30 25.59
N LEU A 221 38.23 -1.47 26.82
CA LEU A 221 37.37 -1.58 28.00
C LEU A 221 36.64 -0.26 28.33
N ALA A 222 37.18 0.89 27.93
CA ALA A 222 36.49 2.18 28.04
C ALA A 222 35.35 2.29 27.02
N ASP A 223 35.59 1.86 25.77
CA ASP A 223 34.57 1.81 24.73
C ASP A 223 33.40 0.87 25.11
N GLU A 224 33.73 -0.29 25.69
CA GLU A 224 32.72 -1.25 26.19
C GLU A 224 31.86 -0.67 27.33
N ASP A 225 32.44 0.16 28.21
CA ASP A 225 31.70 0.86 29.26
C ASP A 225 30.81 1.97 28.71
N GLU A 226 31.28 2.72 27.70
CA GLU A 226 30.43 3.70 27.03
C GLU A 226 29.23 3.03 26.37
N GLN A 227 29.43 1.86 25.75
CA GLN A 227 28.33 1.05 25.20
C GLN A 227 27.39 0.54 26.30
N ALA A 228 27.92 0.04 27.42
CA ALA A 228 27.12 -0.42 28.55
C ALA A 228 26.29 0.72 29.18
N ASN A 229 26.86 1.93 29.30
CA ASN A 229 26.16 3.09 29.82
C ASN A 229 24.94 3.50 28.97
N ASN A 230 25.04 3.33 27.65
CA ASN A 230 23.95 3.60 26.71
C ASN A 230 23.05 2.37 26.45
N ALA A 231 23.41 1.20 26.98
CA ALA A 231 22.75 -0.07 26.70
C ALA A 231 21.29 -0.06 27.16
N HIS A 232 20.99 0.42 28.36
CA HIS A 232 19.62 0.45 28.88
C HIS A 232 18.65 1.26 27.99
N ALA A 233 19.08 2.43 27.51
CA ALA A 233 18.26 3.25 26.62
C ALA A 233 18.05 2.53 25.28
N THR A 234 19.12 1.97 24.71
CA THR A 234 19.06 1.25 23.43
C THR A 234 18.20 -0.02 23.52
N MET A 235 18.29 -0.77 24.62
CA MET A 235 17.47 -1.96 24.86
C MET A 235 15.99 -1.60 24.99
N LYS A 236 15.65 -0.51 25.68
CA LYS A 236 14.27 -0.03 25.75
C LYS A 236 13.70 0.34 24.38
N ASP A 237 14.51 1.00 23.53
CA ASP A 237 14.12 1.32 22.16
C ASP A 237 13.95 0.04 21.31
N ASN A 238 14.81 -0.96 21.53
CA ASN A 238 14.70 -2.26 20.87
C ASN A 238 13.43 -3.00 21.28
N GLU A 239 13.05 -3.01 22.57
CA GLU A 239 11.79 -3.57 23.06
C GLU A 239 10.58 -2.89 22.41
N ALA A 240 10.58 -1.56 22.31
CA ALA A 240 9.51 -0.80 21.66
C ALA A 240 9.38 -1.14 20.16
N LYS A 241 10.51 -1.35 19.47
CA LYS A 241 10.53 -1.82 18.08
C LYS A 241 9.98 -3.24 17.96
N ILE A 242 10.42 -4.16 18.81
CA ILE A 242 9.91 -5.55 18.82
C ILE A 242 8.41 -5.57 19.06
N LEU A 243 7.89 -4.74 19.97
CA LEU A 243 6.46 -4.63 20.22
C LEU A 243 5.70 -4.14 18.98
N THR A 244 6.21 -3.13 18.30
CA THR A 244 5.62 -2.61 17.05
C THR A 244 5.58 -3.69 15.96
N LEU A 245 6.69 -4.39 15.75
CA LEU A 245 6.80 -5.49 14.77
C LEU A 245 5.85 -6.65 15.11
N SER A 246 5.70 -6.96 16.40
CA SER A 246 4.79 -8.02 16.87
C SER A 246 3.31 -7.65 16.67
N LYS A 247 2.97 -6.37 16.84
CA LYS A 247 1.63 -5.85 16.52
C LYS A 247 1.36 -5.95 15.02
N GLU A 248 2.33 -5.57 14.18
CA GLU A 248 2.21 -5.68 12.73
C GLU A 248 2.00 -7.14 12.29
N ASP A 249 2.76 -8.08 12.84
CA ASP A 249 2.57 -9.51 12.59
C ASP A 249 1.17 -10.01 12.99
N THR A 250 0.62 -9.46 14.07
CA THR A 250 -0.72 -9.80 14.55
C THR A 250 -1.79 -9.27 13.59
N ILE A 251 -1.64 -8.04 13.10
CA ILE A 251 -2.52 -7.45 12.07
C ILE A 251 -2.47 -8.28 10.79
N LEU A 252 -1.26 -8.56 10.27
CA LEU A 252 -1.08 -9.37 9.07
C LEU A 252 -1.69 -10.78 9.21
N ALA A 253 -1.63 -11.38 10.40
CA ALA A 253 -2.26 -12.67 10.67
C ALA A 253 -3.80 -12.59 10.57
N TYR A 254 -4.42 -11.53 11.10
CA TYR A 254 -5.86 -11.32 10.96
C TYR A 254 -6.27 -11.03 9.51
N GLU A 255 -5.49 -10.22 8.79
CA GLU A 255 -5.71 -9.93 7.37
C GLU A 255 -5.64 -11.22 6.52
N LYS A 256 -4.61 -12.04 6.77
CA LYS A 256 -4.45 -13.37 6.16
C LYS A 256 -5.66 -14.25 6.44
N GLN A 257 -6.06 -14.37 7.70
CA GLN A 257 -7.18 -15.22 8.10
C GLN A 257 -8.51 -14.76 7.47
N ALA A 258 -8.73 -13.45 7.35
CA ALA A 258 -9.92 -12.92 6.69
C ALA A 258 -9.97 -13.31 5.20
N ILE A 259 -8.85 -13.22 4.49
CA ILE A 259 -8.74 -13.69 3.10
C ILE A 259 -8.93 -15.21 3.03
N GLU A 260 -8.30 -15.98 3.91
CA GLU A 260 -8.45 -17.45 3.92
C GLU A 260 -9.91 -17.86 4.19
N ASN A 261 -10.63 -17.13 5.04
CA ASN A 261 -12.04 -17.42 5.32
C ASN A 261 -12.92 -17.19 4.08
N ALA A 262 -12.75 -16.03 3.42
CA ALA A 262 -13.57 -15.62 2.27
C ALA A 262 -13.15 -16.31 0.96
N PHE A 263 -11.85 -16.32 0.65
CA PHE A 263 -11.31 -16.72 -0.65
C PHE A 263 -10.51 -18.03 -0.62
N LYS A 264 -10.24 -18.60 0.56
CA LYS A 264 -9.42 -19.82 0.78
C LYS A 264 -7.93 -19.66 0.51
N SER A 265 -7.54 -18.88 -0.50
CA SER A 265 -6.13 -18.64 -0.84
C SER A 265 -5.92 -17.18 -1.27
N PHE A 266 -4.65 -16.74 -1.22
CA PHE A 266 -4.26 -15.44 -1.74
C PHE A 266 -4.38 -15.36 -3.27
N GLU A 267 -4.18 -16.48 -3.96
CA GLU A 267 -4.35 -16.57 -5.41
C GLU A 267 -5.81 -16.33 -5.82
N ASN A 268 -6.76 -17.00 -5.17
CA ASN A 268 -8.19 -16.80 -5.41
C ASN A 268 -8.64 -15.37 -5.10
N PHE A 269 -8.08 -14.76 -4.04
CA PHE A 269 -8.33 -13.33 -3.75
C PHE A 269 -7.85 -12.44 -4.90
N ASN A 270 -6.67 -12.70 -5.44
CA ASN A 270 -6.13 -11.94 -6.58
C ASN A 270 -6.93 -12.17 -7.86
N GLU A 271 -7.37 -13.39 -8.13
CA GLU A 271 -8.25 -13.70 -9.25
C GLU A 271 -9.58 -12.95 -9.12
N ARG A 272 -10.21 -12.99 -7.95
CA ARG A 272 -11.46 -12.23 -7.70
C ARG A 272 -11.28 -10.73 -7.87
N ASN A 273 -10.14 -10.18 -7.42
CA ASN A 273 -9.83 -8.76 -7.62
C ASN A 273 -9.66 -8.41 -9.10
N ARG A 274 -9.11 -9.32 -9.92
CA ARG A 274 -8.94 -9.12 -11.37
C ARG A 274 -10.25 -9.23 -12.13
N SER A 275 -11.16 -10.10 -11.70
CA SER A 275 -12.49 -10.27 -12.32
C SER A 275 -13.54 -9.29 -11.78
N LEU A 276 -13.20 -8.46 -10.79
CA LEU A 276 -14.16 -7.65 -10.03
C LEU A 276 -15.09 -6.81 -10.90
N TYR A 277 -14.55 -6.14 -11.93
CA TYR A 277 -15.32 -5.31 -12.85
C TYR A 277 -16.40 -6.12 -13.58
N VAL A 278 -15.99 -7.25 -14.18
CA VAL A 278 -16.89 -8.16 -14.92
C VAL A 278 -17.92 -8.79 -13.98
N ASP A 279 -17.48 -9.26 -12.82
CA ASP A 279 -18.34 -9.91 -11.83
C ASP A 279 -19.45 -8.96 -11.36
N TYR A 280 -19.09 -7.74 -10.97
CA TYR A 280 -20.05 -6.75 -10.50
C TYR A 280 -21.04 -6.35 -11.59
N LEU A 281 -20.57 -5.99 -12.79
CA LEU A 281 -21.45 -5.57 -13.89
C LEU A 281 -22.40 -6.68 -14.33
N THR A 282 -21.95 -7.94 -14.28
CA THR A 282 -22.82 -9.10 -14.55
C THR A 282 -23.97 -9.19 -13.54
N THR A 283 -23.75 -8.82 -12.27
CA THR A 283 -24.84 -8.77 -11.28
C THR A 283 -25.88 -7.69 -11.61
N LEU A 284 -25.47 -6.59 -12.23
CA LEU A 284 -26.39 -5.53 -12.67
C LEU A 284 -27.26 -6.01 -13.85
N ILE A 285 -26.69 -6.80 -14.77
CA ILE A 285 -27.42 -7.41 -15.89
C ILE A 285 -28.49 -8.38 -15.38
N GLY A 286 -28.13 -9.27 -14.44
CA GLY A 286 -29.06 -10.25 -13.89
C GLY A 286 -30.23 -9.61 -13.12
N LYS A 287 -29.99 -8.50 -12.41
CA LYS A 287 -31.06 -7.76 -11.73
C LYS A 287 -32.01 -7.04 -12.70
N ALA A 288 -31.50 -6.55 -13.83
CA ALA A 288 -32.32 -5.91 -14.86
C ALA A 288 -33.30 -6.89 -15.52
N GLN A 289 -32.90 -8.16 -15.72
CA GLN A 289 -33.77 -9.19 -16.30
C GLN A 289 -34.91 -9.62 -15.36
N VAL A 290 -34.65 -9.71 -14.05
CA VAL A 290 -35.70 -10.06 -13.07
C VAL A 290 -36.73 -8.93 -12.94
N ALA A 291 -36.30 -7.68 -12.96
CA ALA A 291 -37.22 -6.54 -12.90
C ALA A 291 -38.11 -6.41 -14.16
N SER A 292 -37.65 -6.85 -15.34
CA SER A 292 -38.44 -6.84 -16.57
C SER A 292 -39.40 -8.03 -16.71
N ASP A 293 -39.16 -9.14 -16.00
CA ASP A 293 -40.02 -10.33 -16.03
C ASP A 293 -41.16 -10.26 -14.99
N ASP A 294 -41.09 -9.31 -14.05
CA ASP A 294 -42.11 -9.03 -13.02
C ASP A 294 -43.08 -7.87 -13.38
N GLU A 295 -43.00 -7.29 -14.59
CA GLU A 295 -43.96 -6.33 -15.19
C GLU A 295 -44.83 -6.96 -16.28
#